data_AF-A0AAV7H763-F1
#
_entry.id   AF-A0AAV7H763-F1
#
_cell.length_a   1.000
_cell.length_b   1.000
_cell.length_c   1.000
_cell.angle_alpha   90.00
_cell.angle_beta   90.00
_cell.angle_gamma   90.00
#
_symmetry.space_group_name_H-M   'P 1'
#
loop_
_entity.id
_entity.type
_entity.pdbx_description
1 polymer ?
#
loop_
_entity_poly.entity_id
_entity_poly.type
_entity_poly.pdbx_seq_one_letter_code
_entity_poly.pdbx_strand_id
1 'polypeptide(L)'
;MQILFYNFSMKLTSLYSLIISMQDLDISNAPAIYNVDEPTVRSLNGCRIADQILGIVPDVENFRITLRCINLWAKTRSVYSNVIGFLGGICWDLLVAHVCQLFPNASPSMLVTCFFKVYSQWRWPNPVILCSIMDDKLGFTVWDPYKNHNDTTHQMPIITPSYASVN
;
A
#
# COMPACT_ATOMS: atom_id res chain seq x y z
N MET A 1 -16.77 -4.99 9.25
CA MET A 1 -18.02 -4.23 9.51
C MET A 1 -17.78 -2.76 9.25
N GLN A 2 -18.68 -2.06 8.54
CA GLN A 2 -18.60 -0.60 8.37
C GLN A 2 -19.58 0.05 9.34
N ILE A 3 -19.08 0.89 10.25
CA ILE A 3 -19.88 1.60 11.25
C ILE A 3 -19.78 3.10 10.96
N LEU A 4 -20.88 3.84 11.12
CA LEU A 4 -20.87 5.29 11.23
C LEU A 4 -20.89 5.65 12.71
N PHE A 5 -19.83 6.29 13.20
CA PHE A 5 -19.73 6.77 14.58
C PHE A 5 -19.46 8.27 14.55
N TYR A 6 -20.37 9.09 15.10
CA TYR A 6 -20.31 10.56 15.04
C TYR A 6 -19.94 11.12 13.65
N ASN A 7 -20.62 10.65 12.59
CA ASN A 7 -20.36 11.03 11.19
C ASN A 7 -18.99 10.62 10.61
N PHE A 8 -18.17 9.86 11.34
CA PHE A 8 -16.99 9.20 10.80
C PHE A 8 -17.34 7.77 10.35
N SER A 9 -16.98 7.45 9.10
CA SER A 9 -17.06 6.07 8.61
C SER A 9 -15.84 5.30 9.07
N MET A 10 -16.06 4.31 9.94
CA MET A 10 -15.02 3.40 10.42
C MET A 10 -15.23 2.03 9.80
N LYS A 11 -14.14 1.45 9.27
CA LYS A 11 -14.15 0.06 8.79
C LYS A 11 -13.39 -0.78 9.81
N LEU A 12 -14.12 -1.60 10.56
CA LEU A 12 -13.56 -2.52 11.55
C LEU A 12 -13.35 -3.89 10.91
N THR A 13 -12.12 -4.38 10.99
CA THR A 13 -11.74 -5.77 10.73
C THR A 13 -11.62 -6.48 12.08
N SER A 14 -12.21 -7.67 12.20
CA SER A 14 -12.19 -8.44 13.46
C SER A 14 -10.94 -9.33 13.50
N LEU A 15 -10.27 -9.36 14.66
CA LEU A 15 -9.21 -10.31 14.98
C LEU A 15 -9.81 -11.36 15.92
N TYR A 16 -9.74 -12.64 15.55
CA TYR A 16 -10.37 -13.71 16.34
C TYR A 16 -9.43 -14.42 17.33
N SER A 17 -8.14 -14.09 17.42
CA SER A 17 -7.19 -15.00 18.08
C SER A 17 -6.14 -14.41 19.04
N LEU A 18 -6.15 -13.11 19.38
CA LEU A 18 -5.14 -12.58 20.31
C LEU A 18 -5.75 -11.67 21.38
N ILE A 19 -5.94 -12.23 22.59
CA ILE A 19 -6.00 -11.45 23.83
C ILE A 19 -4.56 -11.03 24.16
N ILE A 20 -4.03 -10.03 23.44
CA ILE A 20 -2.75 -9.42 23.74
C ILE A 20 -2.98 -7.92 23.88
N SER A 21 -2.46 -7.35 24.97
CA SER A 21 -2.46 -5.91 25.20
C SER A 21 -1.81 -5.19 24.01
N MET A 22 -2.61 -4.38 23.32
CA MET A 22 -2.26 -3.66 22.07
C MET A 22 -1.17 -2.59 22.21
N GLN A 23 -0.60 -2.41 23.41
CA GLN A 23 0.30 -1.28 23.68
C GLN A 23 1.73 -1.46 23.19
N ASP A 24 2.19 -2.70 22.92
CA ASP A 24 3.58 -2.97 22.50
C ASP A 24 3.70 -3.96 21.33
N LEU A 25 2.62 -4.27 20.61
CA LEU A 25 2.66 -5.25 19.53
C LEU A 25 3.15 -4.59 18.22
N ASP A 26 4.40 -4.83 17.86
CA ASP A 26 4.94 -4.49 16.54
C ASP A 26 4.48 -5.51 15.49
N ILE A 27 3.37 -5.21 14.81
CA ILE A 27 2.75 -6.06 13.77
C ILE A 27 3.54 -5.98 12.44
N SER A 28 4.47 -5.03 12.32
CA SER A 28 5.25 -4.83 11.09
C SER A 28 6.25 -5.96 10.82
N ASN A 29 6.67 -6.70 11.87
CA ASN A 29 7.64 -7.77 11.74
C ASN A 29 7.01 -9.06 11.16
N ALA A 30 7.79 -9.79 10.35
CA ALA A 30 7.44 -11.09 9.76
C ALA A 30 6.97 -12.20 10.74
N PRO A 31 7.47 -12.33 11.98
CA PRO A 31 7.03 -13.38 12.90
C PRO A 31 5.60 -13.13 13.45
N ALA A 32 5.03 -11.93 13.30
CA ALA A 32 3.66 -11.63 13.74
C ALA A 32 2.57 -12.34 12.90
N ILE A 33 2.92 -12.87 11.72
CA ILE A 33 1.99 -13.58 10.81
C ILE A 33 2.27 -15.09 10.73
N TYR A 34 3.17 -15.62 11.57
CA TYR A 34 3.45 -17.05 11.60
C TYR A 34 2.26 -17.81 12.23
N ASN A 35 1.76 -18.85 11.56
CA ASN A 35 0.57 -19.63 11.96
C ASN A 35 -0.73 -18.82 12.10
N VAL A 36 -0.84 -17.67 11.42
CA VAL A 36 -2.06 -16.87 11.38
C VAL A 36 -2.88 -17.27 10.14
N ASP A 37 -4.21 -17.38 10.29
CA ASP A 37 -5.10 -17.71 9.19
C ASP A 37 -5.17 -16.58 8.14
N GLU A 38 -5.40 -16.94 6.88
CA GLU A 38 -5.40 -16.00 5.74
C GLU A 38 -6.34 -14.78 5.92
N PRO A 39 -7.58 -14.93 6.44
CA PRO A 39 -8.46 -13.79 6.75
C PRO A 39 -7.86 -12.78 7.75
N THR A 40 -7.17 -13.29 8.78
CA THR A 40 -6.51 -12.45 9.79
C THR A 40 -5.30 -11.74 9.19
N VAL A 41 -4.47 -12.42 8.40
CA VAL A 41 -3.35 -11.77 7.66
C VAL A 41 -3.87 -10.65 6.77
N ARG A 42 -4.93 -10.91 6.00
CA ARG A 42 -5.55 -9.91 5.11
C ARG A 42 -6.07 -8.70 5.86
N SER A 43 -6.60 -8.90 7.07
CA SER A 43 -7.08 -7.83 7.94
C SER A 43 -5.94 -6.96 8.50
N LEU A 44 -4.78 -7.56 8.76
CA LEU A 44 -3.60 -6.86 9.28
C LEU A 44 -2.79 -6.14 8.20
N ASN A 45 -2.88 -6.57 6.94
CA ASN A 45 -2.10 -6.00 5.83
C ASN A 45 -2.28 -4.48 5.68
N GLY A 46 -3.47 -3.95 5.93
CA GLY A 46 -3.70 -2.50 5.86
C GLY A 46 -2.79 -1.70 6.80
N CYS A 47 -2.68 -2.16 8.06
CA CYS A 47 -1.80 -1.53 9.06
C CYS A 47 -0.33 -1.78 8.73
N ARG A 48 0.03 -3.03 8.40
CA ARG A 48 1.41 -3.42 8.07
C ARG A 48 1.97 -2.60 6.90
N ILE A 49 1.18 -2.43 5.83
CA ILE A 49 1.60 -1.64 4.66
C ILE A 49 1.76 -0.18 5.04
N ALA A 50 0.83 0.39 5.83
CA ALA A 50 0.94 1.78 6.26
C ALA A 50 2.22 2.03 7.09
N ASP A 51 2.52 1.16 8.05
CA ASP A 51 3.73 1.26 8.88
C ASP A 51 5.00 1.10 8.04
N GLN A 52 4.99 0.15 7.09
CA GLN A 52 6.11 -0.03 6.16
C GLN A 52 6.32 1.18 5.25
N ILE A 53 5.25 1.77 4.70
CA ILE A 53 5.36 3.00 3.90
C ILE A 53 6.02 4.10 4.72
N LEU A 54 5.60 4.29 5.97
CA LEU A 54 6.19 5.30 6.85
C LEU A 54 7.65 4.99 7.20
N GLY A 55 8.05 3.72 7.26
CA GLY A 55 9.43 3.30 7.49
C GLY A 55 10.36 3.47 6.29
N ILE A 56 9.84 3.50 5.05
CA ILE A 56 10.66 3.56 3.83
C ILE A 56 10.66 4.92 3.12
N VAL A 57 9.73 5.82 3.46
CA VAL A 57 9.74 7.18 2.90
C VAL A 57 10.83 8.03 3.57
N PRO A 58 11.60 8.82 2.80
CA PRO A 58 12.71 9.60 3.35
C PRO A 58 12.25 10.78 4.23
N ASP A 59 11.08 11.35 3.93
CA ASP A 59 10.47 12.43 4.70
C ASP A 59 8.96 12.18 4.82
N VAL A 60 8.53 11.85 6.04
CA VAL A 60 7.14 11.50 6.35
C VAL A 60 6.21 12.71 6.21
N GLU A 61 6.67 13.92 6.52
CA GLU A 61 5.87 15.13 6.44
C GLU A 61 5.60 15.47 4.96
N ASN A 62 6.65 15.47 4.15
CA ASN A 62 6.55 15.74 2.72
C ASN A 62 5.70 14.67 2.00
N PHE A 63 5.84 13.40 2.38
CA PHE A 63 4.97 12.32 1.91
C PHE A 63 3.49 12.62 2.22
N ARG A 64 3.15 12.94 3.47
CA ARG A 64 1.77 13.21 3.90
C ARG A 64 1.14 14.39 3.18
N ILE A 65 1.89 15.48 3.00
CA ILE A 65 1.40 16.68 2.29
C ILE A 65 1.15 16.34 0.82
N THR A 66 2.12 15.70 0.16
CA THR A 66 2.01 15.28 -1.24
C THR A 66 0.82 14.34 -1.44
N LEU A 67 0.67 13.34 -0.57
CA LEU A 67 -0.41 12.37 -0.64
C LEU A 67 -1.79 13.03 -0.50
N ARG A 68 -1.94 14.01 0.40
CA ARG A 68 -3.20 14.78 0.52
C ARG A 68 -3.53 15.51 -0.78
N CYS A 69 -2.55 16.13 -1.42
CA CYS A 69 -2.75 16.81 -2.70
C CYS A 69 -3.17 15.83 -3.81
N ILE A 70 -2.49 14.69 -3.93
CA ILE A 70 -2.80 13.66 -4.93
C ILE A 70 -4.17 13.03 -4.68
N ASN A 71 -4.51 12.72 -3.42
CA ASN A 71 -5.82 12.17 -3.08
C ASN A 71 -6.97 13.14 -3.37
N LEU A 72 -6.77 14.44 -3.10
CA LEU A 72 -7.74 15.47 -3.48
C LEU A 72 -7.93 15.49 -5.00
N TRP A 73 -6.82 15.57 -5.75
CA TRP A 73 -6.85 15.56 -7.22
C TRP A 73 -7.56 14.30 -7.77
N ALA A 74 -7.22 13.11 -7.28
CA ALA A 74 -7.78 11.84 -7.75
C ALA A 74 -9.30 11.77 -7.52
N LYS A 75 -9.77 12.24 -6.35
CA LYS A 75 -11.20 12.33 -6.03
C LYS A 75 -11.91 13.34 -6.92
N THR A 76 -11.34 14.53 -7.11
CA THR A 76 -11.90 15.58 -7.97
C THR A 76 -11.97 15.15 -9.45
N ARG A 77 -11.05 14.28 -9.89
CA ARG A 77 -11.04 13.73 -11.26
C ARG A 77 -11.78 12.40 -11.40
N SER A 78 -12.43 11.93 -10.32
CA SER A 78 -13.20 10.69 -10.29
C SER A 78 -12.40 9.42 -10.64
N VAL A 79 -11.09 9.42 -10.38
CA VAL A 79 -10.19 8.28 -10.59
C VAL A 79 -9.80 7.59 -9.27
N TYR A 80 -10.52 7.87 -8.18
CA TYR A 80 -10.30 7.25 -6.86
C TYR A 80 -11.42 6.23 -6.58
N SER A 81 -11.29 4.99 -7.07
CA SER A 81 -12.21 3.89 -6.71
C SER A 81 -11.76 2.53 -7.24
N ASN A 82 -11.41 1.63 -6.33
CA ASN A 82 -11.08 0.23 -6.67
C ASN A 82 -12.28 -0.54 -7.24
N VAL A 83 -13.50 -0.21 -6.80
CA VAL A 83 -14.73 -0.96 -7.16
C VAL A 83 -15.05 -0.87 -8.64
N ILE A 84 -14.70 0.25 -9.29
CA ILE A 84 -14.94 0.48 -10.72
C ILE A 84 -13.67 0.35 -11.57
N GLY A 85 -12.61 -0.27 -11.02
CA GLY A 85 -11.36 -0.55 -11.73
C GLY A 85 -10.34 0.59 -11.77
N PHE A 86 -10.54 1.67 -11.01
CA PHE A 86 -9.52 2.69 -10.77
C PHE A 86 -8.71 2.38 -9.50
N LEU A 87 -7.74 3.23 -9.16
CA LEU A 87 -6.87 2.99 -8.02
C LEU A 87 -7.60 3.17 -6.68
N GLY A 88 -7.39 2.21 -5.78
CA GLY A 88 -7.78 2.30 -4.36
C GLY A 88 -6.82 3.18 -3.55
N GLY A 89 -7.19 3.47 -2.29
CA GLY A 89 -6.39 4.35 -1.42
C GLY A 89 -4.94 3.88 -1.25
N ILE A 90 -4.73 2.60 -0.98
CA ILE A 90 -3.38 2.05 -0.79
C ILE A 90 -2.52 2.18 -2.04
N CYS A 91 -3.10 2.02 -3.24
CA CYS A 91 -2.35 2.19 -4.49
C CYS A 91 -1.84 3.63 -4.64
N TRP A 92 -2.64 4.64 -4.28
CA TRP A 92 -2.20 6.03 -4.28
C TRP A 92 -1.08 6.27 -3.27
N ASP A 93 -1.19 5.70 -2.06
CA ASP A 93 -0.16 5.79 -1.04
C ASP A 93 1.17 5.21 -1.54
N LEU A 94 1.14 4.03 -2.17
CA LEU A 94 2.31 3.37 -2.75
C LEU A 94 2.95 4.18 -3.89
N LEU A 95 2.14 4.72 -4.81
CA LEU A 95 2.63 5.52 -5.92
C LEU A 95 3.31 6.81 -5.44
N VAL A 96 2.75 7.46 -4.41
CA VAL A 96 3.34 8.67 -3.82
C VAL A 96 4.62 8.32 -3.06
N ALA A 97 4.62 7.24 -2.28
CA ALA A 97 5.81 6.78 -1.55
C ALA A 97 6.98 6.50 -2.50
N HIS A 98 6.71 5.87 -3.65
CA HIS A 98 7.72 5.60 -4.67
C HIS A 98 8.35 6.90 -5.22
N VAL A 99 7.53 7.91 -5.49
CA VAL A 99 8.03 9.22 -5.95
C VAL A 99 8.85 9.90 -4.85
N CYS A 100 8.47 9.78 -3.58
CA CYS A 100 9.28 10.25 -2.46
C CYS A 100 10.65 9.54 -2.40
N GLN A 101 10.72 8.24 -2.66
CA GLN A 101 12.00 7.50 -2.72
C GLN A 101 12.89 7.96 -3.89
N LEU A 102 12.30 8.26 -5.05
CA LEU A 102 13.04 8.74 -6.22
C LEU A 102 13.59 10.17 -6.02
N PHE A 103 12.90 10.99 -5.22
CA PHE A 103 13.24 12.40 -5.00
C PHE A 103 13.27 12.75 -3.50
N PRO A 104 14.24 12.22 -2.73
CA PRO A 104 14.20 12.25 -1.26
C PRO A 104 14.26 13.65 -0.64
N ASN A 105 14.85 14.61 -1.34
CA ASN A 105 15.02 15.99 -0.86
C ASN A 105 14.05 16.99 -1.51
N ALA A 106 13.08 16.52 -2.29
CA ALA A 106 12.14 17.39 -2.99
C ALA A 106 11.04 17.90 -2.06
N SER A 107 10.66 19.16 -2.24
CA SER A 107 9.51 19.74 -1.53
C SER A 107 8.18 19.13 -2.02
N PRO A 108 7.08 19.25 -1.25
CA PRO A 108 5.79 18.69 -1.65
C PRO A 108 5.29 19.18 -3.02
N SER A 109 5.52 20.45 -3.37
CA SER A 109 5.11 20.99 -4.68
C SER A 109 5.90 20.37 -5.83
N MET A 110 7.20 20.12 -5.63
CA MET A 110 8.04 19.41 -6.58
C MET A 110 7.62 17.94 -6.69
N LEU A 111 7.36 17.27 -5.56
CA LEU A 111 6.90 15.88 -5.54
C LEU A 111 5.57 15.69 -6.30
N VAL A 112 4.60 16.59 -6.14
CA VAL A 112 3.36 16.57 -6.93
C VAL A 112 3.65 16.69 -8.43
N THR A 113 4.57 17.57 -8.82
CA THR A 113 4.96 17.73 -10.24
C THR A 113 5.67 16.47 -10.77
N CYS A 114 6.62 15.94 -9.99
CA CYS A 114 7.33 14.72 -10.31
C CYS A 114 6.37 13.53 -10.41
N PHE A 115 5.35 13.43 -9.55
CA PHE A 115 4.36 12.37 -9.59
C PHE A 115 3.70 12.24 -10.96
N PHE A 116 3.15 13.34 -11.48
CA PHE A 116 2.52 13.33 -12.80
C PHE A 116 3.53 13.07 -13.93
N LYS A 117 4.74 13.61 -13.83
CA LYS A 117 5.78 13.39 -14.83
C LYS A 117 6.23 11.92 -14.88
N VAL A 118 6.47 11.31 -13.73
CA VAL A 118 6.87 9.90 -13.62
C VAL A 118 5.79 8.99 -14.18
N TYR A 119 4.53 9.12 -13.71
CA TYR A 119 3.48 8.18 -14.09
C TYR A 119 2.86 8.42 -15.46
N SER A 120 3.03 9.61 -16.05
CA SER A 120 2.69 9.83 -17.47
C SER A 120 3.69 9.20 -18.44
N GLN A 121 4.93 8.96 -17.99
CA GLN A 121 6.01 8.39 -18.80
C GLN A 121 6.34 6.94 -18.40
N TRP A 122 5.64 6.42 -17.38
CA TRP A 122 5.87 5.07 -16.87
C TRP A 122 5.51 4.04 -17.93
N ARG A 123 6.44 3.12 -18.19
CA ARG A 123 6.28 2.07 -19.19
C ARG A 123 5.50 0.89 -18.61
N TRP A 124 4.18 1.05 -18.43
CA TRP A 124 3.31 -0.07 -18.07
C TRP A 124 3.45 -1.23 -19.08
N PRO A 125 3.39 -2.50 -18.65
CA PRO A 125 3.03 -3.01 -17.33
C PRO A 125 4.22 -3.24 -16.38
N ASN A 126 5.33 -2.47 -16.50
CA ASN A 126 6.40 -2.59 -15.50
C ASN A 126 5.86 -2.25 -14.10
N PRO A 127 6.13 -3.09 -13.07
CA PRO A 127 5.55 -2.91 -11.74
C PRO A 127 6.19 -1.76 -10.98
N VAL A 128 5.38 -1.07 -10.18
CA VAL A 128 5.87 -0.16 -9.14
C VAL A 128 6.15 -0.97 -7.89
N ILE A 129 7.41 -0.96 -7.42
CA ILE A 129 7.90 -1.76 -6.30
C ILE A 129 8.66 -0.83 -5.35
N LEU A 130 8.30 -0.82 -4.06
CA LEU A 130 8.91 0.06 -3.06
C LEU A 130 10.09 -0.58 -2.29
N CYS A 131 10.14 -1.90 -2.23
CA CYS A 131 11.18 -2.68 -1.56
C CYS A 131 11.33 -4.05 -2.25
N SER A 132 12.43 -4.76 -1.97
CA SER A 132 12.62 -6.11 -2.51
C SER A 132 11.50 -7.05 -2.05
N ILE A 133 10.87 -7.73 -3.00
CA ILE A 133 9.88 -8.77 -2.70
C ILE A 133 10.59 -9.93 -2.00
N MET A 134 10.23 -10.17 -0.74
CA MET A 134 10.74 -11.30 0.04
C MET A 134 9.74 -12.46 -0.03
N ASP A 135 10.25 -13.68 -0.16
CA ASP A 135 9.46 -14.91 -0.04
C ASP A 135 9.84 -15.59 1.28
N ASP A 136 9.08 -15.30 2.33
CA ASP A 136 9.29 -15.85 3.68
C ASP A 136 8.89 -17.34 3.78
N LYS A 137 8.52 -17.99 2.66
CA LYS A 137 8.15 -19.41 2.56
C LYS A 137 7.00 -19.83 3.50
N LEU A 138 6.14 -18.89 3.88
CA LEU A 138 4.98 -19.14 4.75
C LEU A 138 3.78 -19.74 3.97
N GLY A 139 3.96 -20.09 2.69
CA GLY A 139 2.94 -20.77 1.88
C GLY A 139 1.87 -19.85 1.28
N PHE A 140 1.92 -18.53 1.52
CA PHE A 140 1.04 -17.57 0.88
C PHE A 140 1.48 -17.28 -0.56
N THR A 141 0.53 -16.95 -1.43
CA THR A 141 0.81 -16.56 -2.81
C THR A 141 1.44 -15.16 -2.84
N VAL A 142 2.62 -15.06 -3.42
CA VAL A 142 3.35 -13.82 -3.66
C VAL A 142 3.27 -13.48 -5.14
N TRP A 143 3.04 -12.20 -5.47
CA TRP A 143 3.01 -11.70 -6.83
C TRP A 143 4.33 -11.99 -7.53
N ASP A 144 4.29 -12.78 -8.60
CA ASP A 144 5.47 -13.17 -9.38
C ASP A 144 5.05 -13.52 -10.82
N PRO A 145 5.22 -12.59 -11.80
CA PRO A 145 4.81 -12.81 -13.18
C PRO A 145 5.60 -13.94 -13.88
N TYR A 146 6.73 -14.38 -13.32
CA TYR A 146 7.49 -15.51 -13.87
C TYR A 146 6.95 -16.87 -13.41
N LYS A 147 6.24 -16.92 -12.28
CA LYS A 147 5.68 -18.16 -11.72
C LYS A 147 4.18 -18.29 -11.97
N ASN A 148 3.45 -17.18 -12.02
CA ASN A 148 2.00 -17.17 -12.11
C ASN A 148 1.52 -16.46 -13.38
N HIS A 149 0.85 -17.20 -14.26
CA HIS A 149 0.36 -16.65 -15.52
C HIS A 149 -0.68 -15.53 -15.32
N ASN A 150 -1.50 -15.61 -14.26
CA ASN A 150 -2.48 -14.56 -13.97
C ASN A 150 -1.79 -13.21 -13.72
N ASP A 151 -0.61 -13.22 -13.11
CA ASP A 151 0.13 -12.00 -12.80
C ASP A 151 0.65 -11.28 -14.05
N THR A 152 0.87 -12.02 -15.14
CA THR A 152 1.29 -11.46 -16.44
C THR A 152 0.21 -10.63 -17.14
N THR A 153 -1.05 -10.78 -16.73
CA THR A 153 -2.20 -10.08 -17.33
C THR A 153 -2.43 -8.69 -16.74
N HIS A 154 -1.76 -8.36 -15.63
CA HIS A 154 -1.90 -7.07 -14.95
C HIS A 154 -1.38 -5.91 -15.80
N GLN A 155 -2.24 -4.92 -16.05
CA GLN A 155 -1.91 -3.77 -16.90
C GLN A 155 -1.16 -2.66 -16.14
N MET A 156 -1.47 -2.48 -14.85
CA MET A 156 -0.88 -1.44 -14.00
C MET A 156 -0.47 -2.01 -12.65
N PRO A 157 0.57 -2.87 -12.59
CA PRO A 157 0.93 -3.53 -11.34
C PRO A 157 1.56 -2.57 -10.32
N ILE A 158 0.99 -2.50 -9.11
CA ILE A 158 1.47 -1.69 -7.98
C ILE A 158 1.58 -2.61 -6.78
N ILE A 159 2.81 -2.98 -6.42
CA ILE A 159 3.04 -4.13 -5.55
C ILE A 159 3.15 -3.70 -4.09
N THR A 160 2.41 -4.36 -3.21
CA THR A 160 2.47 -4.11 -1.77
C THR A 160 3.83 -4.52 -1.18
N PRO A 161 4.42 -3.70 -0.30
CA PRO A 161 5.73 -3.98 0.30
C PRO A 161 5.70 -5.05 1.39
N SER A 162 4.51 -5.41 1.88
CA SER A 162 4.34 -6.37 2.97
C SER A 162 4.24 -7.79 2.44
N TYR A 163 4.91 -8.74 3.07
CA TYR A 163 4.61 -10.15 2.81
C TYR A 163 3.19 -10.50 3.29
N ALA A 164 2.36 -11.18 2.49
CA ALA A 164 2.61 -11.58 1.10
C ALA A 164 2.37 -10.42 0.11
N SER A 165 3.37 -10.10 -0.72
CA SER A 165 3.28 -9.01 -1.69
C SER A 165 2.25 -9.33 -2.77
N VAL A 166 1.31 -8.42 -3.00
CA VAL A 166 0.20 -8.57 -3.95
C VAL A 166 0.02 -7.28 -4.76
N ASN A 167 -0.69 -7.40 -5.89
CA ASN A 167 -1.17 -6.27 -6.69
C ASN A 167 -2.55 -5.80 -6.22
#